data_AF-A0A5C7AWB7-F1
#
_entry.id   AF-A0A5C7AWB7-F1
#
_cell.length_a   1.000
_cell.length_b   1.000
_cell.length_c   1.000
_cell.angle_alpha   90.00
_cell.angle_beta   90.00
_cell.angle_gamma   90.00
#
_symmetry.space_group_name_H-M   'P 1'
#
loop_
_entity.id
_entity.type
_entity.pdbx_description
1 polymer ?
#
loop_
_entity_poly.entity_id
_entity_poly.type
_entity_poly.pdbx_seq_one_letter_code
_entity_poly.pdbx_strand_id
1 'polypeptide(L)'
;MCDDFKTIAKNNFGQLNYCLCCNVYHLTFNNIFLEFNEKEMERFKEYISSIDFEYWDAKYNKVVLNRKIPIQTMQQNLALFFNKQEINALKSLIMQTTKKPFSSLKVLDIDYLFYLN
;
A
#
# COMPACT_ATOMS: atom_id res chain seq x y z
N MET A 1 -2.43 -2.01 26.34
CA MET A 1 -1.81 -2.23 25.01
C MET A 1 -2.05 -3.69 24.69
N CYS A 2 -2.57 -3.98 23.51
CA CYS A 2 -2.77 -5.36 23.10
C CYS A 2 -1.57 -5.81 22.29
N ASP A 3 -1.06 -7.00 22.58
CA ASP A 3 0.17 -7.53 21.98
C ASP A 3 -0.11 -8.68 20.99
N ASP A 4 -1.38 -9.10 20.86
CA ASP A 4 -1.80 -10.21 20.00
C ASP A 4 -2.09 -9.75 18.56
N PHE A 5 -1.01 -9.60 17.80
CA PHE A 5 -1.05 -9.30 16.36
C PHE A 5 -0.68 -10.51 15.52
N LYS A 6 -1.48 -10.75 14.48
CA LYS A 6 -1.18 -11.72 13.43
C LYS A 6 -0.86 -10.99 12.13
N THR A 7 0.35 -11.14 11.62
CA THR A 7 0.69 -10.66 10.27
C THR A 7 -0.03 -11.50 9.21
N ILE A 8 -0.82 -10.85 8.37
CA ILE A 8 -1.58 -11.47 7.29
C ILE A 8 -0.79 -11.43 5.98
N ALA A 9 -0.16 -10.30 5.69
CA ALA A 9 0.58 -10.06 4.46
C ALA A 9 1.72 -9.07 4.72
N LYS A 10 2.83 -9.24 4.01
CA LYS A 10 4.01 -8.37 4.15
C LYS A 10 4.76 -8.26 2.83
N ASN A 11 5.27 -7.07 2.53
CA ASN A 11 6.17 -6.83 1.41
C ASN A 11 7.16 -5.71 1.76
N ASN A 12 7.94 -5.27 0.78
CA ASN A 12 9.00 -4.28 0.96
C ASN A 12 8.50 -2.89 1.35
N PHE A 13 7.23 -2.58 1.09
CA PHE A 13 6.63 -1.27 1.37
C PHE A 13 5.82 -1.25 2.67
N GLY A 14 5.52 -2.42 3.25
CA GLY A 14 4.67 -2.46 4.43
C GLY A 14 4.17 -3.84 4.84
N GLN A 15 3.25 -3.84 5.78
CA GLN A 15 2.61 -5.03 6.31
C GLN A 15 1.16 -4.77 6.69
N LEU A 16 0.36 -5.82 6.58
CA LEU A 16 -1.01 -5.88 7.06
C LEU A 16 -1.09 -6.86 8.21
N ASN A 17 -1.49 -6.37 9.38
CA ASN A 17 -1.66 -7.15 10.59
C ASN A 17 -3.14 -7.17 11.00
N TYR A 18 -3.53 -8.18 11.76
CA TYR A 18 -4.84 -8.25 12.41
C TYR A 18 -4.67 -8.41 13.91
N CYS A 19 -5.33 -7.54 14.65
CA CYS A 19 -5.32 -7.51 16.10
C CYS A 19 -6.46 -8.40 16.63
N LEU A 20 -6.13 -9.52 17.27
CA LEU A 20 -7.15 -10.51 17.68
C LEU A 20 -8.03 -10.03 18.85
N CYS A 21 -7.47 -9.21 19.74
CA CYS A 21 -8.19 -8.66 20.89
C CYS A 21 -9.15 -7.51 20.51
N CYS A 22 -8.80 -6.70 19.50
CA CYS A 22 -9.54 -5.50 19.10
C CYS A 22 -10.42 -5.74 17.88
N ASN A 23 -10.19 -6.84 17.13
CA ASN A 23 -10.81 -7.14 15.84
C ASN A 23 -10.62 -6.03 14.80
N VAL A 24 -9.41 -5.48 14.75
CA VAL A 24 -9.03 -4.39 13.83
C VAL A 24 -7.87 -4.82 12.95
N TYR A 25 -7.93 -4.43 11.68
CA TYR A 25 -6.83 -4.54 10.73
C TYR A 25 -5.91 -3.33 10.83
N HIS A 26 -4.62 -3.57 10.98
CA HIS A 26 -3.59 -2.54 11.05
C HIS A 26 -2.76 -2.61 9.78
N LEU A 27 -2.88 -1.59 8.93
CA LEU A 27 -2.08 -1.44 7.73
C LEU A 27 -0.97 -0.44 8.00
N THR A 28 0.28 -0.88 7.93
CA THR A 28 1.46 -0.01 7.91
C THR A 28 2.04 -0.05 6.51
N PHE A 29 2.09 1.08 5.83
CA PHE A 29 2.54 1.16 4.44
C PHE A 29 3.31 2.46 4.20
N ASN A 30 4.60 2.38 3.90
CA ASN A 30 5.52 3.52 3.84
C ASN A 30 5.38 4.41 5.09
N ASN A 31 4.90 5.64 4.91
CA ASN A 31 4.68 6.65 5.94
C ASN A 31 3.20 6.74 6.39
N ILE A 32 2.39 5.75 6.05
CA ILE A 32 0.95 5.71 6.31
C ILE A 32 0.63 4.58 7.29
N PHE A 33 -0.19 4.89 8.29
CA PHE A 33 -0.79 3.93 9.20
C PHE A 33 -2.31 4.09 9.14
N LEU A 34 -3.02 2.99 8.87
CA LEU A 34 -4.48 2.96 8.81
C LEU A 34 -5.01 1.78 9.63
N GLU A 35 -6.11 2.03 10.31
CA GLU A 35 -6.88 1.04 11.06
C GLU A 35 -8.24 0.85 10.41
N PHE A 36 -8.68 -0.40 10.32
CA PHE A 36 -9.97 -0.73 9.73
C PHE A 36 -10.68 -1.78 10.58
N ASN A 37 -11.96 -1.58 10.84
CA ASN A 37 -12.82 -2.70 11.18
C ASN A 37 -13.07 -3.59 9.95
N GLU A 38 -13.74 -4.72 10.13
CA GLU A 38 -14.00 -5.70 9.07
C GLU A 38 -14.73 -5.08 7.86
N LYS A 39 -15.79 -4.31 8.10
CA LYS A 39 -16.59 -3.68 7.03
C LYS A 39 -15.80 -2.61 6.27
N GLU A 40 -15.00 -1.82 6.98
CA GLU A 40 -14.12 -0.82 6.38
C GLU A 40 -13.05 -1.47 5.52
N MET A 41 -12.48 -2.59 5.99
CA MET A 41 -11.49 -3.35 5.23
C MET A 41 -12.08 -3.95 3.94
N GLU A 42 -13.31 -4.48 3.98
CA GLU A 42 -14.00 -4.96 2.77
C GLU A 42 -14.22 -3.84 1.75
N ARG A 43 -14.75 -2.69 2.19
CA ARG A 43 -14.93 -1.53 1.32
C ARG A 43 -13.60 -1.00 0.78
N PHE A 44 -12.56 -1.00 1.60
CA PHE A 44 -11.23 -0.59 1.17
C PHE A 44 -10.65 -1.53 0.12
N LYS A 45 -10.86 -2.85 0.27
CA LYS A 45 -10.48 -3.85 -0.76
C LYS A 45 -11.20 -3.59 -2.08
N GLU A 46 -12.51 -3.38 -2.06
CA GLU A 46 -13.28 -3.08 -3.27
C GLU A 46 -12.78 -1.79 -3.94
N TYR A 47 -12.57 -0.73 -3.17
CA TYR A 47 -12.04 0.53 -3.66
C TYR A 47 -10.67 0.36 -4.31
N ILE A 48 -9.72 -0.27 -3.60
CA ILE A 48 -8.37 -0.48 -4.14
C ILE A 48 -8.40 -1.35 -5.40
N SER A 49 -9.30 -2.33 -5.49
CA SER A 49 -9.47 -3.18 -6.67
C SER A 49 -9.95 -2.40 -7.89
N SER A 50 -10.84 -1.43 -7.69
CA SER A 50 -11.45 -0.65 -8.78
C SER A 50 -10.55 0.43 -9.36
N ILE A 51 -9.42 0.74 -8.71
CA ILE A 51 -8.44 1.69 -9.26
C ILE A 51 -7.81 1.08 -10.52
N ASP A 52 -8.12 1.69 -11.65
CA ASP A 52 -7.51 1.46 -12.97
C ASP A 52 -6.21 2.26 -13.07
N PHE A 53 -5.07 1.57 -13.06
CA PHE A 53 -3.76 2.23 -13.06
C PHE A 53 -3.29 2.57 -14.45
N GLU A 54 -3.65 1.76 -15.44
CA GLU A 54 -3.37 2.00 -16.85
C GLU A 54 -3.94 3.37 -17.26
N TYR A 55 -5.15 3.70 -16.79
CA TYR A 55 -5.75 5.02 -16.98
C TYR A 55 -4.89 6.16 -16.41
N TRP A 56 -4.43 6.04 -15.16
CA TRP A 56 -3.64 7.10 -14.49
C TRP A 56 -2.23 7.26 -15.07
N ASP A 57 -1.59 6.15 -15.42
CA ASP A 57 -0.26 6.11 -16.04
C ASP A 57 -0.30 6.81 -17.42
N ALA A 58 -1.34 6.52 -18.23
CA ALA A 58 -1.56 7.17 -19.52
C ALA A 58 -1.86 8.67 -19.37
N LYS A 59 -2.71 9.05 -18.41
CA LYS A 59 -3.11 10.44 -18.17
C LYS A 59 -1.95 11.34 -17.75
N TYR A 60 -0.99 10.81 -17.00
CA TYR A 60 0.14 11.57 -16.47
C TYR A 60 1.50 11.19 -17.06
N ASN A 61 1.52 10.52 -18.22
CA ASN A 61 2.75 10.11 -18.90
C ASN A 61 3.74 11.28 -19.08
N LYS A 62 3.23 12.49 -19.40
CA LYS A 62 4.04 13.70 -19.65
C LYS A 62 4.52 14.46 -18.41
N VAL A 63 4.13 14.04 -17.20
CA VAL A 63 4.48 14.74 -15.94
C VAL A 63 5.73 14.12 -15.32
N VAL A 64 6.71 14.95 -14.94
CA VAL A 64 7.99 14.53 -14.34
C VAL A 64 7.88 14.34 -12.82
N LEU A 65 6.78 13.74 -12.35
CA LEU A 65 6.57 13.42 -10.93
C LEU A 65 6.66 11.91 -10.72
N ASN A 66 7.40 11.45 -9.71
CA ASN A 66 7.54 10.01 -9.44
C ASN A 66 6.23 9.38 -8.94
N ARG A 67 5.43 10.11 -8.15
CA ARG A 67 4.12 9.66 -7.65
C ARG A 67 2.98 10.38 -8.38
N LYS A 68 2.13 9.63 -9.08
CA LYS A 68 1.12 10.16 -10.03
C LYS A 68 -0.30 9.66 -9.77
N ILE A 69 -0.46 8.64 -8.93
CA ILE A 69 -1.74 7.98 -8.69
C ILE A 69 -2.30 8.51 -7.36
N PRO A 70 -3.34 9.36 -7.39
CA PRO A 70 -3.95 9.88 -6.18
C PRO A 70 -5.01 8.91 -5.65
N ILE A 71 -4.95 8.62 -4.35
CA ILE A 71 -6.07 8.11 -3.58
C ILE A 71 -6.63 9.28 -2.77
N GLN A 72 -7.85 9.69 -3.13
CA GLN A 72 -8.54 10.77 -2.46
C GLN A 72 -9.06 10.29 -1.12
N THR A 73 -8.78 11.04 -0.05
CA THR A 73 -9.40 10.80 1.24
C THR A 73 -10.64 11.68 1.38
N MET A 74 -11.49 11.37 2.37
CA MET A 74 -12.64 12.25 2.68
C MET A 74 -12.20 13.56 3.36
N GLN A 75 -10.95 13.65 3.79
CA GLN A 75 -10.39 14.84 4.39
C GLN A 75 -9.87 15.77 3.28
N GLN A 76 -10.48 16.95 3.14
CA GLN A 76 -10.26 17.86 2.01
C GLN A 76 -8.79 18.27 1.79
N ASN A 77 -7.98 18.31 2.85
CA ASN A 77 -6.57 18.69 2.81
C ASN A 77 -5.61 17.49 2.83
N LEU A 78 -6.10 16.26 2.60
CA LEU A 78 -5.29 15.06 2.57
C LEU A 78 -5.60 14.22 1.33
N ALA A 79 -4.59 14.05 0.49
CA ALA A 79 -4.60 13.09 -0.62
C ALA A 79 -3.31 12.27 -0.56
N LEU A 80 -3.46 10.97 -0.79
CA LEU A 80 -2.34 10.04 -0.79
C LEU A 80 -1.86 9.86 -2.22
N PHE A 81 -0.59 10.10 -2.48
CA PHE A 81 0.00 9.95 -3.80
C PHE A 81 0.92 8.74 -3.83
N PHE A 82 0.81 7.97 -4.89
CA PHE A 82 1.59 6.76 -5.06
C PHE A 82 2.16 6.66 -6.47
N ASN A 83 3.26 5.94 -6.60
CA ASN A 83 3.78 5.46 -7.88
C ASN A 83 3.22 4.07 -8.21
N LYS A 84 3.53 3.57 -9.40
CA LYS A 84 3.04 2.26 -9.89
C LYS A 84 3.50 1.09 -9.00
N GLN A 85 4.74 1.12 -8.52
CA GLN A 85 5.27 0.06 -7.66
C GLN A 85 4.57 0.06 -6.29
N GLU A 86 4.43 1.23 -5.67
CA GLU A 86 3.77 1.41 -4.37
C GLU A 86 2.32 0.96 -4.42
N ILE A 87 1.58 1.35 -5.46
CA ILE A 87 0.20 0.94 -5.65
C ILE A 87 0.05 -0.58 -5.81
N ASN A 88 0.91 -1.21 -6.62
CA ASN A 88 0.90 -2.66 -6.80
C ASN A 88 1.25 -3.39 -5.50
N ALA A 89 2.20 -2.84 -4.75
CA ALA A 89 2.55 -3.33 -3.42
C ALA A 89 1.36 -3.20 -2.44
N LEU A 90 0.66 -2.07 -2.44
CA LEU A 90 -0.54 -1.87 -1.64
C LEU A 90 -1.63 -2.90 -2.01
N LYS A 91 -1.93 -3.07 -3.30
CA LYS A 91 -2.84 -4.12 -3.79
C LYS A 91 -2.43 -5.50 -3.27
N SER A 92 -1.14 -5.83 -3.31
CA SER A 92 -0.66 -7.14 -2.85
C SER A 92 -0.90 -7.41 -1.37
N LEU A 93 -0.81 -6.37 -0.51
CA LEU A 93 -1.10 -6.48 0.92
C LEU A 93 -2.60 -6.62 1.17
N ILE A 94 -3.40 -5.78 0.52
CA ILE A 94 -4.86 -5.72 0.71
C ILE A 94 -5.55 -6.97 0.17
N MET A 95 -5.09 -7.50 -0.96
CA MET A 95 -5.55 -8.77 -1.53
C MET A 95 -4.90 -9.99 -0.87
N GLN A 96 -3.97 -9.78 0.07
CA GLN A 96 -3.27 -10.84 0.78
C GLN A 96 -2.59 -11.84 -0.16
N THR A 97 -2.01 -11.37 -1.27
CA THR A 97 -1.29 -12.23 -2.22
C THR A 97 0.15 -12.50 -1.76
N THR A 98 0.66 -11.69 -0.83
CA THR A 98 2.01 -11.80 -0.22
C THR A 98 1.98 -12.50 1.14
N LYS A 99 1.29 -13.64 1.24
CA LYS A 99 1.23 -14.46 2.48
C LYS A 99 2.57 -15.08 2.90
N LYS A 100 3.63 -14.97 2.08
CA LYS A 100 4.98 -15.51 2.37
C LYS A 100 5.94 -14.34 2.68
N PRO A 101 6.25 -14.07 3.97
CA PRO A 101 6.79 -12.78 4.41
C PRO A 101 8.32 -12.60 4.29
N PHE A 102 9.02 -13.45 3.54
CA PHE A 102 10.49 -13.48 3.53
C PHE A 102 11.08 -13.73 2.14
N SER A 103 10.83 -12.84 1.19
CA SER A 103 11.71 -12.74 0.01
C SER A 103 12.82 -11.74 0.32
N SER A 104 14.08 -12.13 0.10
CA SER A 104 15.22 -11.20 0.16
C SER A 104 14.97 -10.00 -0.76
N LEU A 105 15.32 -8.80 -0.29
CA LEU A 105 15.27 -7.57 -1.11
C LEU A 105 16.16 -7.74 -2.34
N LYS A 106 15.62 -7.52 -3.52
CA LYS A 106 16.41 -7.40 -4.75
C LYS A 106 16.93 -5.98 -4.88
N VAL A 107 18.06 -5.82 -5.56
CA VAL A 107 18.64 -4.48 -5.83
C VAL A 107 17.62 -3.57 -6.56
N LEU A 108 16.80 -4.15 -7.45
CA LEU A 108 15.73 -3.45 -8.16
C LEU A 108 14.57 -2.98 -7.27
N ASP A 109 14.47 -3.49 -6.04
CA ASP A 109 13.44 -3.08 -5.08
C ASP A 109 13.83 -1.79 -4.34
N ILE A 110 15.05 -1.29 -4.54
CA ILE A 110 15.59 -0.11 -3.84
C ILE A 110 15.61 1.08 -4.80
N ASP A 111 14.81 2.10 -4.51
CA ASP A 111 14.69 3.32 -5.31
C ASP A 111 15.82 4.32 -4.96
N TYR A 112 17.05 4.02 -5.39
CA TYR A 112 18.21 4.93 -5.25
C TYR A 112 18.55 5.60 -6.59
N LEU A 113 18.90 6.89 -6.54
CA LEU A 113 19.65 7.53 -7.62
C LEU A 113 21.03 6.88 -7.72
N PHE A 114 21.24 6.07 -8.75
CA PHE A 114 22.58 5.56 -9.08
C PHE A 114 23.42 6.73 -9.62
N TYR A 115 24.28 7.29 -8.77
CA TYR A 115 25.36 8.15 -9.23
C TYR A 115 26.42 7.25 -9.87
N LEU A 116 26.37 7.11 -11.19
CA LEU A 116 27.45 6.50 -11.96
C LEU A 116 28.58 7.54 -12.08
N ASN A 117 29.76 7.19 -11.57
CA ASN A 117 31.00 7.97 -11.74
C ASN A 117 31.51 7.88 -13.17
#